data_AF-J4TSA2-F1
#
_entry.id   AF-J4TSA2-F1
#
_cell.length_a   1.000
_cell.length_b   1.000
_cell.length_c   1.000
_cell.angle_alpha   90.00
_cell.angle_beta   90.00
_cell.angle_gamma   90.00
#
_symmetry.space_group_name_H-M   'P 1'
#
loop_
_entity.id
_entity.type
_entity.pdbx_description
1 polymer ?
#
loop_
_entity_poly.entity_id
_entity_poly.type
_entity_poly.pdbx_seq_one_letter_code
_entity_poly.pdbx_strand_id
1 'polypeptide(L)'
;MMDFGTRQIERTAFQPKDGIKIKIETYQRDSIVEISWRTYITATSPEGEEDIGITLRSKENAIAMHEGIVRLIEMLGFVKLAPIPEKKAPIEQYVQEEEDI
;
A
#
# COMPACT_ATOMS: atom_id res chain seq x y z
N MET A 1 8.28 18.77 7.49
CA MET A 1 9.47 18.09 6.93
C MET A 1 9.36 18.10 5.41
N MET A 2 10.39 18.52 4.65
CA MET A 2 10.31 18.58 3.18
C MET A 2 10.37 17.17 2.58
N ASP A 3 9.28 16.78 1.90
CA ASP A 3 9.12 15.52 1.18
C ASP A 3 9.47 15.76 -0.30
N PHE A 4 10.37 14.97 -0.87
CA PHE A 4 10.75 15.08 -2.28
C PHE A 4 9.80 14.30 -3.19
N GLY A 5 9.01 13.40 -2.62
CA GLY A 5 7.96 12.70 -3.32
C GLY A 5 7.82 11.25 -2.90
N THR A 6 6.66 10.71 -3.25
CA THR A 6 6.32 9.30 -3.07
C THR A 6 6.20 8.65 -4.45
N ARG A 7 6.92 7.56 -4.65
CA ARG A 7 6.87 6.75 -5.88
C ARG A 7 6.19 5.41 -5.60
N GLN A 8 5.17 5.07 -6.38
CA GLN A 8 4.61 3.73 -6.37
C GLN A 8 5.58 2.76 -7.05
N ILE A 9 5.91 1.68 -6.33
CA ILE A 9 6.81 0.61 -6.77
C ILE A 9 5.99 -0.56 -7.30
N GLU A 10 4.95 -0.94 -6.57
CA GLU A 10 4.14 -2.11 -6.91
C GLU A 10 2.69 -1.95 -6.44
N ARG A 11 1.78 -2.62 -7.16
CA ARG A 11 0.34 -2.57 -6.91
C ARG A 11 -0.31 -3.88 -7.31
N THR A 12 -1.02 -4.50 -6.36
CA THR A 12 -1.87 -5.66 -6.63
C THR A 12 -3.24 -5.42 -6.04
N ALA A 13 -4.30 -5.80 -6.76
CA ALA A 13 -5.66 -5.71 -6.27
C ALA A 13 -6.39 -7.05 -6.44
N PHE A 14 -7.27 -7.33 -5.49
CA PHE A 14 -8.11 -8.51 -5.42
C PHE A 14 -9.55 -8.09 -5.20
N GLN A 15 -10.49 -8.84 -5.79
CA GLN A 15 -11.91 -8.71 -5.49
C GLN A 15 -12.45 -10.06 -5.02
N PRO A 16 -12.42 -10.30 -3.70
CA PRO A 16 -13.22 -11.32 -3.05
C PRO A 16 -14.66 -11.45 -3.59
N LYS A 17 -15.20 -12.68 -3.49
CA LYS A 17 -16.60 -12.97 -3.84
C LYS A 17 -17.60 -12.17 -2.98
N ASP A 18 -17.20 -11.73 -1.80
CA ASP A 18 -18.07 -11.12 -0.80
C ASP A 18 -18.15 -9.58 -0.91
N GLY A 19 -17.76 -9.00 -2.05
CA GLY A 19 -17.84 -7.56 -2.30
C GLY A 19 -16.75 -6.72 -1.63
N ILE A 20 -15.86 -7.35 -0.85
CA ILE A 20 -14.65 -6.73 -0.32
C ILE A 20 -13.63 -6.58 -1.45
N LYS A 21 -12.93 -5.44 -1.51
CA LYS A 21 -11.79 -5.22 -2.40
C LYS A 21 -10.53 -5.07 -1.56
N ILE A 22 -9.49 -5.85 -1.88
CA ILE A 22 -8.21 -5.76 -1.20
C ILE A 22 -7.19 -5.17 -2.17
N LYS A 23 -6.52 -4.08 -1.77
CA LYS A 23 -5.42 -3.46 -2.50
C LYS A 23 -4.14 -3.63 -1.68
N ILE A 24 -3.05 -4.00 -2.35
CA ILE A 24 -1.71 -3.99 -1.77
C ILE A 24 -0.88 -3.03 -2.60
N GLU A 25 -0.29 -2.04 -1.95
CA GLU A 25 0.45 -0.97 -2.61
C GLU A 25 1.78 -0.74 -1.91
N THR A 26 2.86 -0.80 -2.67
CA THR A 26 4.21 -0.56 -2.14
C THR A 26 4.74 0.74 -2.71
N TYR A 27 5.19 1.61 -1.82
CA TYR A 27 5.71 2.93 -2.13
C TYR A 27 7.14 3.09 -1.62
N GLN A 28 7.92 3.89 -2.34
CA GLN A 28 9.14 4.51 -1.85
C GLN A 28 8.82 5.97 -1.55
N ARG A 29 9.23 6.45 -0.38
CA ARG A 29 9.15 7.85 0.02
C ARG A 29 10.56 8.40 0.15
N ASP A 30 10.84 9.47 -0.59
CA ASP A 30 12.13 10.13 -0.57
C ASP A 30 12.01 11.45 0.20
N SER A 31 12.80 11.61 1.26
CA SER A 31 12.90 12.84 2.03
C SER A 31 14.33 13.35 2.11
N ILE A 32 14.53 14.56 2.64
CA ILE A 32 15.89 15.09 2.94
C ILE A 32 16.66 14.19 3.89
N VAL A 33 15.96 13.54 4.81
CA VAL A 33 16.58 12.82 5.93
C VAL A 33 16.79 11.35 5.61
N GLU A 34 15.83 10.73 4.93
CA GLU A 34 15.87 9.31 4.63
C GLU A 34 15.01 8.92 3.42
N ILE A 35 15.38 7.79 2.83
CA ILE A 35 14.54 7.02 1.91
C ILE A 35 13.88 5.92 2.73
N SER A 36 12.55 5.81 2.62
CA SER A 36 11.78 4.77 3.30
C SER A 36 10.89 4.02 2.32
N TRP A 37 10.62 2.75 2.62
CA TRP A 37 9.71 1.93 1.83
C TRP A 37 8.54 1.52 2.69
N ARG A 38 7.33 1.61 2.15
CA ARG A 38 6.11 1.25 2.87
C ARG A 38 5.19 0.43 1.99
N THR A 39 4.73 -0.69 2.53
CA THR A 39 3.71 -1.54 1.90
C THR A 39 2.41 -1.39 2.67
N TYR A 40 1.35 -1.01 1.98
CA TYR A 40 0.00 -0.86 2.51
C TYR A 40 -0.87 -2.03 2.06
N ILE A 41 -1.71 -2.50 2.97
CA ILE A 41 -2.82 -3.40 2.68
C ILE A 41 -4.09 -2.65 3.02
N THR A 42 -4.94 -2.42 2.02
CA THR A 42 -6.20 -1.69 2.17
C THR A 42 -7.36 -2.61 1.83
N ALA A 43 -8.28 -2.80 2.76
CA ALA A 43 -9.52 -3.54 2.56
C ALA A 43 -10.69 -2.55 2.50
N THR A 44 -11.36 -2.48 1.36
CA THR A 44 -12.56 -1.64 1.17
C THR A 44 -13.80 -2.55 1.12
N SER A 45 -14.74 -2.33 2.02
CA SER A 45 -16.05 -2.98 2.07
C SER A 45 -17.17 -1.92 1.92
N PRO A 46 -18.45 -2.33 1.81
CA PRO A 46 -19.57 -1.38 1.87
C PRO A 46 -19.67 -0.62 3.21
N GLU A 47 -19.12 -1.18 4.29
CA GLU A 47 -19.20 -0.61 5.64
C GLU A 47 -18.07 0.39 5.93
N GLY A 48 -16.96 0.33 5.17
CA GLY A 48 -15.83 1.22 5.37
C GLY A 48 -14.55 0.76 4.67
N GLU A 49 -13.48 1.52 4.92
CA GLU A 49 -12.13 1.21 4.47
C GLU A 49 -11.21 1.06 5.69
N GLU A 50 -10.43 -0.01 5.71
CA GLU A 50 -9.45 -0.34 6.74
C GLU A 50 -8.08 -0.48 6.08
N ASP A 51 -7.03 0.09 6.67
CA ASP A 51 -5.67 0.04 6.15
C ASP A 51 -4.62 -0.39 7.18
N ILE A 52 -3.61 -1.12 6.70
CA ILE A 52 -2.44 -1.51 7.49
C ILE A 52 -1.19 -1.11 6.70
N GLY A 53 -0.38 -0.22 7.26
CA GLY A 53 0.90 0.20 6.71
C GLY A 53 2.09 -0.47 7.39
N ILE A 54 2.98 -1.09 6.61
CA ILE A 54 4.21 -1.72 7.10
C ILE A 54 5.41 -0.94 6.54
N THR A 55 6.20 -0.33 7.43
CA THR A 55 7.43 0.39 7.05
C THR A 55 8.62 -0.56 7.06
N LEU A 56 9.43 -0.52 6.01
CA LEU A 56 10.51 -1.48 5.74
C LEU A 56 11.81 -0.77 5.44
N ARG A 57 12.91 -1.42 5.81
CA ARG A 57 14.26 -0.84 5.80
C ARG A 57 14.94 -0.85 4.43
N SER A 58 14.43 -1.62 3.47
CA SER A 58 14.98 -1.68 2.11
C SER A 58 13.90 -1.96 1.07
N LYS A 59 14.22 -1.64 -0.17
CA LYS A 59 13.36 -1.92 -1.33
C LYS A 59 13.09 -3.42 -1.49
N GLU A 60 14.10 -4.25 -1.34
CA GLU A 60 14.02 -5.71 -1.50
C GLU A 60 13.06 -6.30 -0.46
N ASN A 61 13.15 -5.83 0.79
CA ASN A 61 12.23 -6.25 1.85
C ASN A 61 10.79 -5.79 1.56
N ALA A 62 10.62 -4.61 0.96
CA ALA A 62 9.31 -4.09 0.59
C ALA A 62 8.63 -4.89 -0.53
N ILE A 63 9.40 -5.27 -1.55
CA ILE A 63 8.93 -6.16 -2.62
C ILE A 63 8.65 -7.55 -2.08
N ALA A 64 9.56 -8.14 -1.29
CA ALA A 64 9.34 -9.46 -0.69
C ALA A 64 8.11 -9.48 0.23
N MET A 65 7.86 -8.41 0.98
CA MET A 65 6.64 -8.25 1.77
C MET A 65 5.40 -8.19 0.87
N HIS A 66 5.44 -7.39 -0.20
CA HIS A 66 4.34 -7.31 -1.18
C HIS A 66 4.01 -8.69 -1.74
N GLU A 67 5.00 -9.39 -2.29
CA GLU A 67 4.84 -10.73 -2.85
C GLU A 67 4.34 -11.74 -1.81
N GLY A 68 4.84 -11.66 -0.58
CA GLY A 68 4.42 -12.50 0.53
C GLY A 68 2.94 -12.30 0.87
N ILE A 69 2.48 -11.05 0.98
CA ILE A 69 1.07 -10.70 1.23
C ILE A 69 0.19 -11.18 0.06
N VAL A 70 0.63 -10.94 -1.17
CA VAL A 70 -0.06 -11.40 -2.39
C VAL A 70 -0.27 -12.91 -2.35
N ARG A 71 0.77 -13.70 -2.04
CA ARG A 71 0.66 -15.16 -1.93
C ARG A 71 -0.24 -15.59 -0.78
N LEU A 72 -0.20 -14.90 0.36
CA LEU A 72 -1.12 -15.18 1.48
C LEU A 72 -2.57 -15.01 1.06
N ILE A 73 -2.89 -13.92 0.37
CA ILE A 73 -4.24 -13.63 -0.13
C ILE A 73 -4.67 -14.65 -1.20
N GLU A 74 -3.77 -15.04 -2.11
CA GLU A 74 -4.03 -16.11 -3.07
C GLU A 74 -4.31 -17.46 -2.38
N MET A 75 -3.56 -17.81 -1.33
CA MET A 75 -3.79 -19.03 -0.55
C MET A 75 -5.12 -19.02 0.20
N LEU A 76 -5.65 -17.85 0.55
CA LEU A 76 -7.01 -17.70 1.10
C LEU A 76 -8.11 -17.86 0.03
N GLY A 77 -7.75 -18.11 -1.23
CA GLY A 77 -8.68 -18.40 -2.31
C GLY A 77 -9.15 -17.17 -3.09
N PHE A 78 -8.50 -16.02 -2.90
CA PHE A 78 -8.84 -14.80 -3.61
C PHE A 78 -8.15 -14.73 -4.97
N VAL A 79 -8.90 -14.28 -5.99
CA VAL A 79 -8.41 -14.16 -7.36
C VAL A 79 -7.92 -12.74 -7.62
N LYS A 80 -6.73 -12.62 -8.20
CA LYS A 80 -6.20 -11.33 -8.65
C LYS A 80 -7.15 -10.69 -9.65
N LEU A 81 -7.40 -9.40 -9.49
CA LEU A 81 -8.00 -8.61 -10.54
C LEU A 81 -6.98 -8.42 -11.67
N ALA A 82 -7.47 -8.25 -12.90
CA ALA A 82 -6.63 -7.81 -14.00
C ALA A 82 -5.86 -6.54 -13.59
N PRO A 83 -4.62 -6.34 -14.11
CA PRO A 83 -3.80 -5.19 -13.75
C PRO A 83 -4.60 -3.90 -13.88
N ILE A 84 -4.74 -3.15 -12.79
CA ILE A 84 -5.36 -1.83 -12.83
C ILE A 84 -4.34 -0.90 -13.50
N PRO A 85 -4.68 -0.21 -14.60
CA PRO A 85 -3.75 0.72 -15.25
C PRO A 85 -3.25 1.75 -14.23
N GLU A 86 -1.95 2.08 -14.30
CA GLU A 86 -1.29 3.07 -13.46
C GLU A 86 -2.08 4.38 -13.46
N LYS A 87 -2.92 4.60 -12.44
CA LYS A 87 -3.30 5.95 -12.06
C LYS A 87 -2.22 6.42 -11.10
N LYS A 88 -1.53 7.51 -11.48
CA LYS A 88 -0.67 8.28 -10.56
C LYS A 88 -1.43 8.42 -9.24
N ALA A 89 -0.83 7.93 -8.16
CA ALA A 89 -1.41 8.05 -6.82
C ALA A 89 -1.82 9.53 -6.59
N PRO A 90 -3.04 9.80 -6.09
CA PRO A 90 -3.33 11.12 -5.55
C PRO A 90 -2.28 11.41 -4.48
N ILE A 91 -1.74 12.63 -4.50
CA ILE A 91 -0.87 13.14 -3.44
C ILE A 91 -1.80 13.34 -2.24
N GLU A 92 -2.08 12.28 -1.50
CA GLU A 92 -2.66 12.42 -0.17
C GLU A 92 -1.55 12.95 0.72
N GLN A 93 -1.62 14.26 0.97
CA GLN A 93 -0.90 14.89 2.05
C GLN A 93 -1.35 14.19 3.34
N TYR A 94 -0.53 13.26 3.84
CA TYR A 94 -0.63 12.84 5.22
C TYR A 94 -0.32 14.07 6.07
N VAL A 95 -1.36 14.83 6.41
CA VAL A 95 -1.32 15.81 7.48
C VAL A 95 -1.07 14.99 8.73
N GLN A 96 0.12 15.13 9.31
CA GLN A 96 0.32 14.71 10.69
C GLN A 96 -0.64 15.54 11.53
N GLU A 97 -1.65 14.90 12.12
CA GLU A 97 -2.29 15.46 13.31
C GLU A 97 -1.18 15.54 14.37
N GLU A 98 -0.64 16.75 14.54
CA GLU A 98 0.11 17.08 15.73
C GLU A 98 -0.89 17.02 16.90
N GLU A 99 -0.80 15.98 17.73
CA GLU A 99 -1.37 16.05 19.08
C GLU A 99 -0.58 17.13 19.83
N ASP A 100 -1.22 18.30 20.00
CA ASP A 100 -0.78 19.35 20.90
C ASP A 100 -0.66 18.78 22.33
N ILE A 101 0.54 18.84 22.91
CA ILE A 101 0.79 18.73 24.36
C ILE A 101 1.31 20.07 24.87
#